data_AF-A0A832BSG0-F1
#
_entry.id   AF-A0A832BSG0-F1
#
_cell.length_a   1.000
_cell.length_b   1.000
_cell.length_c   1.000
_cell.angle_alpha   90.00
_cell.angle_beta   90.00
_cell.angle_gamma   90.00
#
_symmetry.space_group_name_H-M   'P 1'
#
loop_
_entity.id
_entity.type
_entity.pdbx_description
1 polymer ?
#
loop_
_entity_poly.entity_id
_entity_poly.type
_entity_poly.pdbx_seq_one_letter_code
_entity_poly.pdbx_strand_id
1 'polypeptide(L)' 'MKRKMKIFVIIITLAFSLLNLPLENLVPVVKATYVEGEIRQDTVWTLVDSPFVVSKNVTVCTGATLTIEPGVEV' A
#
# COMPACT_ATOMS: atom_id res chain seq x y z
N MET A 1 16.70 -19.80 44.49
CA MET A 1 15.76 -18.71 44.15
C MET A 1 16.35 -17.66 43.19
N LYS A 2 17.52 -17.08 43.47
CA LYS A 2 18.13 -15.97 42.70
C LYS A 2 18.41 -16.24 41.20
N ARG A 3 18.74 -17.49 40.82
CA ARG A 3 18.98 -17.88 39.40
C ARG A 3 17.70 -17.90 38.56
N LYS A 4 16.58 -18.39 39.11
CA LYS A 4 15.27 -18.41 38.43
C LYS A 4 14.75 -16.98 38.18
N MET A 5 15.00 -16.07 39.11
CA MET A 5 14.62 -14.65 39.01
C MET A 5 15.36 -13.91 37.89
N LYS A 6 16.67 -14.16 37.70
CA LYS A 6 17.44 -13.58 36.59
C LYS A 6 16.93 -14.04 35.23
N ILE A 7 16.59 -15.32 35.10
CA ILE A 7 16.03 -15.88 33.85
C ILE A 7 14.66 -15.25 33.55
N PHE A 8 13.81 -15.08 34.56
CA PHE A 8 12.51 -14.45 34.39
C PHE A 8 12.61 -12.98 33.95
N VAL A 9 13.56 -12.22 34.51
CA VAL A 9 13.82 -10.83 34.09
C VAL A 9 14.33 -10.77 32.65
N ILE A 10 15.23 -11.68 32.25
CA ILE A 10 15.72 -11.74 30.87
C ILE A 10 14.57 -12.03 29.89
N ILE A 11 13.68 -12.97 30.23
CA ILE A 11 12.51 -13.30 29.40
C ILE A 11 11.58 -12.09 29.27
N ILE A 12 11.34 -11.34 30.36
CA ILE A 12 10.52 -10.13 30.32
C ILE A 12 11.14 -9.05 29.43
N THR A 13 12.46 -8.82 29.53
CA THR A 13 13.13 -7.83 28.69
C THR A 13 13.15 -8.22 27.21
N LEU A 14 13.27 -9.51 26.91
CA LEU A 14 13.23 -10.03 25.54
C LEU A 14 11.81 -9.93 24.95
N ALA A 15 10.80 -10.30 25.73
CA ALA A 15 9.40 -10.18 25.34
C ALA A 15 8.99 -8.71 25.11
N PHE A 16 9.43 -7.80 25.97
CA PHE A 16 9.20 -6.36 25.81
C PHE A 16 9.88 -5.82 24.54
N SER A 17 11.10 -6.28 24.22
CA SER A 17 11.80 -5.89 23.00
C SER A 17 11.10 -6.39 21.73
N LEU A 18 10.51 -7.59 21.76
CA LEU A 18 9.73 -8.13 20.64
C LEU A 18 8.36 -7.45 20.48
N LEU A 19 7.76 -6.95 21.57
CA LEU A 19 6.48 -6.25 21.56
C LEU A 19 6.55 -4.84 20.94
N ASN A 20 7.72 -4.20 21.00
CA ASN A 20 7.96 -2.85 20.47
C ASN A 20 8.44 -2.84 19.00
N LEU A 21 8.38 -3.98 18.30
CA LEU A 21 8.72 -4.02 16.88
C LEU A 21 7.64 -3.29 16.06
N PRO A 22 7.99 -2.29 15.23
CA PRO A 22 7.03 -1.63 14.36
C PRO A 22 6.58 -2.62 13.27
N LEU A 23 5.37 -3.17 13.42
CA LEU A 23 4.78 -4.14 12.50
C LEU A 23 4.46 -3.53 11.11
N GLU A 24 4.56 -2.22 10.98
CA GLU A 24 4.07 -1.44 9.84
C GLU A 24 4.90 -1.62 8.56
N ASN A 25 6.12 -2.18 8.65
CA ASN A 25 7.01 -2.38 7.50
C ASN A 25 7.00 -3.82 6.96
N LEU A 26 6.20 -4.73 7.51
CA LEU A 26 6.21 -6.15 7.14
C LEU A 26 5.30 -6.50 5.96
N VAL A 27 4.42 -5.58 5.58
CA VAL A 27 3.53 -5.74 4.43
C VAL A 27 3.89 -4.67 3.40
N PRO A 28 4.22 -5.02 2.15
CA PRO A 28 4.33 -4.02 1.10
C PRO A 28 2.95 -3.39 0.92
N VAL A 29 2.77 -2.16 1.38
CA VAL A 29 1.57 -1.37 1.09
C VAL A 29 1.71 -0.90 -0.35
N VAL A 30 1.09 -1.64 -1.27
CA VAL A 30 0.89 -1.16 -2.63
C VAL A 30 -0.15 -0.04 -2.56
N LYS A 31 0.27 1.18 -2.90
CA LYS A 31 -0.62 2.33 -2.94
C LYS A 31 -1.35 2.34 -4.28
N ALA A 32 -2.60 1.88 -4.29
CA ALA A 32 -3.44 1.93 -5.47
C ALA A 32 -4.05 3.31 -5.70
N THR A 33 -4.22 3.67 -6.98
CA THR A 33 -4.92 4.88 -7.42
C THR A 33 -6.35 4.52 -7.79
N TYR A 34 -7.33 4.97 -7.01
CA TYR A 34 -8.75 4.69 -7.27
C TYR A 34 -9.34 5.72 -8.23
N VAL A 35 -10.01 5.25 -9.29
CA VAL A 35 -10.57 6.09 -10.35
C VAL A 35 -12.06 5.81 -10.59
N GLU A 36 -12.80 6.88 -10.82
CA GLU A 36 -14.22 6.86 -11.19
C GLU A 36 -14.62 8.15 -11.93
N GLY A 37 -15.72 8.11 -12.67
CA GLY A 37 -16.33 9.28 -13.29
C GLY A 37 -15.87 9.56 -14.73
N GLU A 38 -16.02 10.81 -15.15
CA GLU A 38 -15.80 11.23 -16.54
C GLU A 38 -14.40 11.81 -16.76
N ILE A 39 -13.68 11.29 -17.76
CA ILE A 39 -12.42 11.84 -18.25
C ILE A 39 -12.74 12.82 -19.38
N ARG A 40 -12.70 14.11 -19.06
CA ARG A 40 -13.03 15.22 -19.98
C ARG A 40 -11.83 15.79 -20.74
N GLN A 41 -10.62 15.43 -20.35
CA GLN A 41 -9.37 15.94 -20.93
C GLN A 41 -8.37 14.80 -21.07
N ASP A 42 -7.40 14.98 -21.97
CA ASP A 42 -6.34 14.00 -22.16
C ASP A 42 -5.66 13.67 -20.83
N THR A 43 -5.62 12.37 -20.51
CA THR A 43 -5.14 11.84 -19.24
C THR A 43 -4.20 10.68 -19.51
N VAL A 44 -3.12 10.60 -18.74
CA VAL A 44 -2.15 9.51 -18.82
C VAL A 44 -2.13 8.78 -17.49
N TRP A 45 -2.38 7.47 -17.51
CA TRP A 45 -2.14 6.58 -16.39
C TRP A 45 -0.71 6.07 -16.47
N THR A 46 0.11 6.44 -15.48
CA THR A 46 1.55 6.20 -15.46
C THR A 46 1.91 5.00 -14.58
N LEU A 47 3.06 4.37 -14.85
CA LEU A 47 3.52 3.25 -14.03
C LEU A 47 3.75 3.63 -12.55
N VAL A 48 4.11 4.89 -12.29
CA VAL A 48 4.38 5.40 -10.93
C VAL A 48 3.13 5.40 -10.05
N ASP A 49 1.96 5.56 -10.66
CA ASP A 49 0.66 5.62 -9.97
C ASP A 49 -0.09 4.27 -10.01
N SER A 50 0.52 3.23 -10.58
CA SER A 50 -0.03 1.89 -10.70
C SER A 50 -0.02 1.14 -9.35
N PRO A 51 -1.03 0.31 -9.04
CA PRO A 51 -2.18 -0.05 -9.87
C PRO A 51 -3.31 0.99 -9.85
N PHE A 52 -4.04 1.11 -10.96
CA PHE A 52 -5.23 1.95 -11.07
C PHE A 52 -6.50 1.12 -10.86
N VAL A 53 -7.18 1.27 -9.72
CA VAL A 53 -8.39 0.50 -9.43
C VAL A 53 -9.63 1.27 -9.88
N VAL A 54 -10.35 0.73 -10.85
CA VAL A 54 -11.63 1.27 -11.34
C VAL A 54 -12.73 0.95 -10.32
N SER A 55 -13.03 1.90 -9.43
CA SER A 55 -14.00 1.71 -8.34
C SER A 55 -15.46 1.79 -8.81
N LYS A 56 -15.70 2.56 -9.88
CA LYS A 56 -17.00 2.71 -10.57
C LYS A 56 -16.76 2.97 -12.05
N ASN A 57 -17.83 3.20 -12.80
CA ASN A 57 -17.74 3.55 -14.22
C ASN A 57 -16.76 4.70 -14.45
N VAL A 58 -15.79 4.46 -15.34
CA VAL A 58 -14.94 5.47 -15.92
C VAL A 58 -15.39 5.67 -17.37
N THR A 59 -15.75 6.89 -17.74
CA THR A 59 -16.21 7.23 -19.09
C THR A 59 -15.26 8.25 -19.70
N VAL A 60 -14.60 7.86 -20.79
CA VAL A 60 -13.77 8.79 -21.57
C VAL A 60 -14.72 9.59 -22.48
N CYS A 61 -14.83 10.90 -22.24
CA CYS A 61 -15.69 11.76 -23.03
C CYS A 61 -15.15 11.94 -24.45
N THR A 62 -16.06 12.20 -25.41
CA THR A 62 -15.67 12.52 -26.79
C THR A 62 -14.68 13.68 -26.82
N GLY A 63 -13.56 13.49 -27.54
CA GLY A 63 -12.50 14.48 -27.67
C GLY A 63 -11.42 14.40 -26.58
N ALA A 64 -11.56 13.52 -25.59
CA ALA A 64 -10.49 13.20 -24.63
C ALA A 64 -9.84 11.85 -24.96
N THR A 65 -8.57 11.71 -24.61
CA THR A 65 -7.79 10.49 -24.75
C THR A 65 -7.31 9.99 -23.38
N LEU A 66 -7.59 8.74 -23.06
CA LEU A 66 -6.93 8.05 -21.95
C LEU A 66 -5.77 7.22 -22.50
N THR A 67 -4.54 7.59 -22.15
CA THR A 67 -3.34 6.80 -22.48
C THR A 67 -2.93 6.00 -21.25
N ILE A 68 -2.70 4.69 -21.42
CA ILE A 68 -2.22 3.81 -20.36
C ILE A 68 -0.80 3.39 -20.74
N GLU A 69 0.18 3.71 -19.88
CA GLU A 69 1.57 3.35 -20.14
C GLU A 69 1.80 1.82 -20.09
N PRO A 70 2.78 1.29 -20.84
CA PRO A 70 3.13 -0.13 -20.77
C PRO A 70 3.49 -0.56 -19.35
N GLY A 71 2.93 -1.68 -18.90
CA GLY A 71 3.19 -2.25 -17.57
C GLY A 71 2.28 -1.71 -16.46
N VAL A 72 1.41 -0.74 -16.73
CA VAL A 72 0.37 -0.32 -15.79
C VAL A 72 -0.64 -1.45 -15.57
N GLU A 73 -0.87 -1.78 -14.30
CA GLU A 73 -1.95 -2.65 -13.84
C GLU A 73 -3.23 -1.81 -13.58
N VAL A 74 -4.38 -2.32 -14.03
CA VAL A 74 -5.73 -1.70 -13.94
C VAL A 74 -6.75 -2.71 -13.44
#